data_AF-R6VGG2-F1
#
_entry.id   AF-R6VGG2-F1
#
_cell.length_a   1.000
_cell.length_b   1.000
_cell.length_c   1.000
_cell.angle_alpha   90.00
_cell.angle_beta   90.00
_cell.angle_gamma   90.00
#
_symmetry.space_group_name_H-M   'P 1'
#
loop_
_entity.id
_entity.type
_entity.pdbx_description
1 polymer ?
#
loop_
_entity_poly.entity_id
_entity_poly.type
_entity_poly.pdbx_seq_one_letter_code
_entity_poly.pdbx_strand_id
1 'polypeptide(L)'
;MTLASVVALQSDELLAPLLDAALDAGIPPVEIRETVYQTIPYVGMAKGADAVAAMNRRFTARGISLPLEACGTTTPDTRFEQGLALQKSIFGEAIDRMYETSPADQIHIQHYLSANCFGDYQTRRGLDAATRELLTFATLVSLGGCEPQVKGHILGNARVGNGKPTLLAVVTQLLPYIGYPRSLNAIACLNEVLPEAK
;
A
#
# COMPACT_ATOMS: atom_id res chain seq x y z
N MET A 1 -4.58 -4.58 -7.24
CA MET A 1 -4.57 -3.12 -7.56
C MET A 1 -5.96 -2.49 -7.44
N THR A 2 -6.96 -2.92 -8.22
CA THR A 2 -8.32 -2.33 -8.16
C THR A 2 -8.94 -2.39 -6.76
N LEU A 3 -8.81 -3.52 -6.04
CA LEU A 3 -9.29 -3.63 -4.66
C LEU A 3 -8.67 -2.56 -3.74
N ALA A 4 -7.35 -2.36 -3.79
CA ALA A 4 -6.65 -1.34 -3.00
C ALA A 4 -7.10 0.08 -3.35
N SER A 5 -7.36 0.35 -4.62
CA SER A 5 -7.95 1.62 -5.09
C SER A 5 -9.35 1.83 -4.51
N VAL A 6 -10.22 0.83 -4.58
CA VAL A 6 -11.60 0.94 -4.08
C VAL A 6 -11.67 1.13 -2.57
N VAL A 7 -10.76 0.51 -1.81
CA VAL A 7 -10.60 0.80 -0.37
C VAL A 7 -10.21 2.26 -0.14
N ALA A 8 -9.26 2.79 -0.91
CA ALA A 8 -8.85 4.20 -0.82
C ALA A 8 -10.00 5.18 -1.18
N LEU A 9 -10.84 4.79 -2.15
CA LEU A 9 -12.01 5.56 -2.59
C LEU A 9 -13.23 5.43 -1.66
N GLN A 10 -13.21 4.47 -0.71
CA GLN A 10 -14.35 4.14 0.16
C GLN A 10 -15.65 3.84 -0.63
N SER A 11 -15.52 3.14 -1.75
CA SER A 11 -16.68 2.75 -2.57
C SER A 11 -17.21 1.40 -2.13
N ASP A 12 -18.14 1.41 -1.17
CA ASP A 12 -18.73 0.18 -0.60
C ASP A 12 -19.46 -0.66 -1.65
N GLU A 13 -20.16 -0.02 -2.59
CA GLU A 13 -20.86 -0.70 -3.69
C GLU A 13 -19.92 -1.51 -4.58
N LEU A 14 -18.70 -1.01 -4.81
CA LEU A 14 -17.70 -1.71 -5.62
C LEU A 14 -16.86 -2.69 -4.79
N LEU A 15 -16.72 -2.47 -3.48
CA LEU A 15 -15.84 -3.26 -2.64
C LEU A 15 -16.30 -4.72 -2.54
N ALA A 16 -17.58 -4.95 -2.24
CA ALA A 16 -18.14 -6.30 -2.10
C ALA A 16 -18.00 -7.17 -3.37
N PRO A 17 -18.44 -6.73 -4.57
CA PRO A 17 -18.28 -7.54 -5.78
C PRO A 17 -16.83 -7.75 -6.17
N LEU A 18 -15.91 -6.81 -5.87
CA LEU A 18 -14.48 -7.01 -6.12
C LEU A 18 -13.85 -8.07 -5.21
N LEU A 19 -14.28 -8.14 -3.95
CA LEU A 19 -13.85 -9.20 -3.03
C LEU A 19 -14.34 -10.57 -3.52
N ASP A 20 -15.59 -10.67 -3.98
CA ASP A 20 -16.11 -11.90 -4.56
C ASP A 20 -15.38 -12.28 -5.84
N ALA A 21 -15.17 -11.32 -6.75
CA ALA A 21 -14.43 -11.54 -7.99
C ALA A 21 -12.99 -12.00 -7.74
N ALA A 22 -12.32 -11.47 -6.70
CA ALA A 22 -10.99 -11.93 -6.31
C ALA A 22 -11.00 -13.39 -5.85
N LEU A 23 -12.02 -13.79 -5.06
CA LEU A 23 -12.19 -15.19 -4.64
C LEU A 23 -12.52 -16.10 -5.82
N ASP A 24 -13.40 -15.67 -6.72
CA ASP A 24 -13.79 -16.42 -7.92
C ASP A 24 -12.60 -16.58 -8.90
N ALA A 25 -11.69 -15.60 -8.93
CA ALA A 25 -10.43 -15.67 -9.67
C ALA A 25 -9.38 -16.58 -9.00
N GLY A 26 -9.69 -17.19 -7.86
CA GLY A 26 -8.80 -18.11 -7.14
C GLY A 26 -7.70 -17.42 -6.34
N ILE A 27 -7.79 -16.11 -6.09
CA ILE A 27 -6.82 -15.41 -5.25
C ILE A 27 -6.95 -15.91 -3.80
N PRO A 28 -5.87 -16.35 -3.15
CA PRO A 28 -5.92 -16.85 -1.78
C PRO A 28 -6.53 -15.81 -0.82
N PRO A 29 -7.40 -16.21 0.13
CA PRO A 29 -7.97 -15.29 1.12
C PRO A 29 -6.92 -14.51 1.92
N VAL A 30 -5.75 -15.12 2.16
CA VAL A 30 -4.61 -14.46 2.81
C VAL A 30 -4.09 -13.29 1.96
N GLU A 31 -3.94 -13.45 0.65
CA GLU A 31 -3.47 -12.38 -0.25
C GLU A 31 -4.49 -11.24 -0.36
N ILE A 32 -5.78 -11.57 -0.39
CA ILE A 32 -6.87 -10.57 -0.36
C ILE A 32 -6.84 -9.79 0.95
N ARG A 33 -6.68 -10.47 2.10
CA ARG A 33 -6.55 -9.81 3.41
C ARG A 33 -5.33 -8.92 3.47
N GLU A 34 -4.18 -9.42 3.04
CA GLU A 34 -2.95 -8.63 3.05
C GLU A 34 -3.04 -7.45 2.08
N THR A 35 -3.81 -7.56 0.99
CA THR A 35 -4.13 -6.41 0.11
C THR A 35 -4.93 -5.34 0.85
N VAL A 36 -5.97 -5.72 1.60
CA VAL A 36 -6.74 -4.75 2.40
C VAL A 36 -5.87 -4.14 3.50
N TYR A 37 -5.11 -4.95 4.23
CA TYR A 37 -4.23 -4.47 5.30
C TYR A 37 -3.14 -3.52 4.79
N GLN A 38 -2.59 -3.78 3.61
CA GLN A 38 -1.58 -2.94 2.99
C GLN A 38 -2.07 -1.50 2.75
N THR A 39 -3.37 -1.28 2.60
CA THR A 39 -3.94 0.06 2.38
C THR A 39 -3.97 0.90 3.66
N ILE A 40 -4.10 0.26 4.84
CA ILE A 40 -4.41 0.90 6.12
C ILE A 40 -3.41 2.00 6.53
N PRO A 41 -2.07 1.82 6.43
CA PRO A 41 -1.15 2.90 6.82
C PRO A 41 -1.28 4.16 5.96
N TYR A 42 -1.92 4.07 4.79
CA TYR A 42 -2.11 5.19 3.86
C TYR A 42 -3.52 5.78 3.95
N VAL A 43 -4.55 4.94 4.02
CA VAL A 43 -5.96 5.39 4.06
C VAL A 43 -6.43 5.75 5.48
N GLY A 44 -5.70 5.28 6.49
CA GLY A 44 -6.03 5.42 7.91
C GLY A 44 -6.97 4.33 8.43
N MET A 45 -6.89 4.07 9.74
CA MET A 45 -7.63 2.98 10.40
C MET A 45 -9.15 3.12 10.28
N ALA A 46 -9.69 4.34 10.25
CA ALA A 46 -11.14 4.56 10.11
C ALA A 46 -11.68 3.93 8.82
N LYS A 47 -11.06 4.21 7.67
CA LYS A 47 -11.44 3.63 6.37
C LYS A 47 -11.06 2.15 6.28
N GLY A 48 -9.90 1.80 6.85
CA GLY A 48 -9.42 0.43 6.88
C GLY A 48 -10.34 -0.53 7.62
N ALA A 49 -10.91 -0.10 8.76
CA ALA A 49 -11.80 -0.91 9.58
C ALA A 49 -13.06 -1.34 8.81
N ASP A 50 -13.66 -0.42 8.06
CA ASP A 50 -14.85 -0.69 7.23
C ASP A 50 -14.53 -1.73 6.15
N ALA A 51 -13.38 -1.58 5.48
CA ALA A 51 -12.93 -2.53 4.47
C ALA A 51 -12.66 -3.93 5.04
N VAL A 52 -12.04 -4.01 6.21
CA VAL A 52 -11.80 -5.28 6.92
C VAL A 52 -13.12 -5.94 7.33
N ALA A 53 -14.08 -5.17 7.83
CA ALA A 53 -15.39 -5.69 8.19
C ALA A 53 -16.15 -6.22 6.97
N ALA A 54 -16.12 -5.49 5.85
CA ALA A 54 -16.72 -5.94 4.59
C ALA A 54 -16.09 -7.24 4.07
N MET A 55 -14.75 -7.29 4.04
CA MET A 55 -14.00 -8.49 3.66
C MET A 55 -14.34 -9.70 4.53
N ASN A 56 -14.35 -9.54 5.86
CA ASN A 56 -14.68 -10.63 6.77
C ASN A 56 -16.10 -11.18 6.52
N ARG A 57 -17.09 -10.29 6.29
CA ARG A 57 -18.46 -10.71 5.93
C ARG A 57 -18.48 -11.52 4.64
N ARG A 58 -17.73 -11.10 3.60
CA ARG A 58 -17.63 -11.85 2.34
C ARG A 58 -16.97 -13.20 2.53
N PHE A 59 -15.88 -13.27 3.27
CA PHE A 59 -15.19 -14.53 3.58
C PHE A 59 -16.12 -15.52 4.28
N THR A 60 -16.83 -15.10 5.33
CA THR A 60 -17.78 -15.96 6.02
C THR A 60 -18.94 -16.40 5.13
N ALA A 61 -19.46 -15.51 4.28
CA ALA A 61 -20.54 -15.85 3.34
C ALA A 61 -20.10 -16.88 2.28
N ARG A 62 -18.79 -16.95 1.99
CA ARG A 62 -18.17 -17.90 1.08
C ARG A 62 -17.61 -19.15 1.78
N GLY A 63 -17.95 -19.35 3.06
CA GLY A 63 -17.53 -20.52 3.84
C GLY A 63 -16.08 -20.51 4.31
N ILE A 64 -15.38 -19.39 4.19
CA ILE A 64 -13.99 -19.24 4.66
C ILE A 64 -14.01 -18.99 6.18
N SER A 65 -13.33 -19.87 6.92
CA SER A 65 -13.23 -19.75 8.38
C SER A 65 -12.22 -18.67 8.79
N LEU A 66 -12.57 -17.92 9.84
CA LEU A 66 -11.73 -16.88 10.43
C LEU A 66 -11.34 -17.27 11.87
N PRO A 67 -10.16 -16.84 12.38
CA PRO A 67 -9.16 -16.01 11.70
C PRO A 67 -8.33 -16.81 10.67
N LEU A 68 -7.89 -16.13 9.60
CA LEU A 68 -6.87 -16.67 8.69
C LEU A 68 -5.50 -16.75 9.36
N GLU A 69 -4.55 -17.50 8.79
CA GLU A 69 -3.16 -17.60 9.28
C GLU A 69 -2.54 -16.22 9.58
N ALA A 70 -1.84 -16.09 10.69
CA ALA A 70 -1.13 -14.86 11.04
C ALA A 70 0.09 -14.62 10.13
N CYS A 71 0.16 -13.45 9.50
CA CYS A 71 1.28 -13.05 8.64
C CYS A 71 2.20 -11.98 9.26
N GLY A 72 1.96 -11.58 10.51
CA GLY A 72 2.84 -10.67 11.24
C GLY A 72 4.22 -11.31 11.49
N THR A 73 5.26 -10.47 11.46
CA THR A 73 6.67 -10.87 11.64
C THR A 73 7.35 -10.13 12.80
N THR A 74 6.67 -9.14 13.36
CA THR A 74 7.16 -8.25 14.43
C THR A 74 6.31 -8.37 15.69
N THR A 75 6.86 -7.87 16.81
CA THR A 75 6.19 -7.68 18.09
C THR A 75 6.26 -6.20 18.50
N PRO A 76 5.56 -5.76 19.57
CA PRO A 76 5.72 -4.39 20.08
C PRO A 76 7.17 -3.99 20.36
N ASP A 77 8.02 -4.95 20.77
CA ASP A 77 9.43 -4.72 21.08
C ASP A 77 10.30 -4.67 19.83
N THR A 78 9.98 -5.43 18.77
CA THR A 78 10.84 -5.56 17.58
C THR A 78 10.40 -4.73 16.38
N ARG A 79 9.14 -4.25 16.36
CA ARG A 79 8.57 -3.54 15.20
C ARG A 79 9.35 -2.28 14.81
N PHE A 80 9.91 -1.56 15.78
CA PHE A 80 10.68 -0.35 15.49
C PHE A 80 11.98 -0.68 14.76
N GLU A 81 12.80 -1.57 15.32
CA GLU A 81 14.09 -1.93 14.75
C GLU A 81 13.94 -2.59 13.38
N GLN A 82 13.05 -3.59 13.26
CA GLN A 82 12.82 -4.28 11.99
C GLN A 82 12.19 -3.38 10.93
N GLY A 83 11.25 -2.51 11.34
CA GLY A 83 10.62 -1.54 10.46
C GLY A 83 11.61 -0.48 9.97
N LEU A 84 12.45 0.06 10.86
CA LEU A 84 13.51 1.00 10.48
C LEU A 84 14.52 0.37 9.53
N ALA A 85 14.93 -0.89 9.77
CA ALA A 85 15.84 -1.62 8.89
C ALA A 85 15.25 -1.77 7.47
N LEU A 86 13.98 -2.18 7.36
CA LEU A 86 13.28 -2.26 6.07
C LEU A 86 13.13 -0.88 5.41
N GLN A 87 12.76 0.14 6.18
CA GLN A 87 12.62 1.50 5.67
C GLN A 87 13.95 2.02 5.10
N LYS A 88 15.07 1.78 5.80
CA LYS A 88 16.41 2.15 5.32
C LYS A 88 16.84 1.34 4.11
N SER A 89 16.51 0.05 4.03
CA SER A 89 16.86 -0.75 2.85
C SER A 89 16.12 -0.26 1.59
N ILE A 90 14.92 0.30 1.74
CA ILE A 90 14.14 0.85 0.63
C ILE A 90 14.57 2.27 0.29
N PHE A 91 14.78 3.16 1.27
CA PHE A 91 14.94 4.61 1.04
C PHE A 91 16.34 5.17 1.33
N GLY A 92 17.23 4.39 1.94
CA GLY A 92 18.63 4.75 2.20
C GLY A 92 18.78 5.94 3.15
N GLU A 93 19.82 6.75 2.90
CA GLU A 93 20.19 7.92 3.72
C GLU A 93 19.08 8.97 3.87
N ALA A 94 18.05 8.95 3.02
CA ALA A 94 16.90 9.82 3.19
C ALA A 94 16.22 9.62 4.55
N ILE A 95 16.28 8.40 5.09
CA ILE A 95 15.72 8.07 6.40
C ILE A 95 16.60 8.64 7.51
N ASP A 96 17.92 8.54 7.41
CA ASP A 96 18.82 9.14 8.40
C ASP A 96 18.62 10.65 8.47
N ARG A 97 18.58 11.33 7.31
CA ARG A 97 18.28 12.77 7.24
C ARG A 97 16.90 13.12 7.79
N MET A 98 15.90 12.29 7.57
CA MET A 98 14.55 12.49 8.11
C MET A 98 14.57 12.49 9.64
N TYR A 99 15.35 11.61 10.27
CA TYR A 99 15.52 11.58 11.73
C TYR A 99 16.35 12.77 12.24
N GLU A 100 17.46 13.09 11.58
CA GLU A 100 18.36 14.19 11.96
C GLU A 100 17.70 15.56 11.88
N THR A 101 16.84 15.78 10.89
CA THR A 101 16.22 17.08 10.63
C THR A 101 14.81 17.22 11.20
N SER A 102 14.23 16.15 11.75
CA SER A 102 12.90 16.22 12.38
C SER A 102 12.95 17.03 13.68
N PRO A 103 12.08 18.04 13.84
CA PRO A 103 11.92 18.74 15.11
C PRO A 103 11.64 17.77 16.27
N ALA A 104 12.14 18.08 17.46
CA ALA A 104 12.04 17.21 18.63
C ALA A 104 10.59 16.89 19.02
N ASP A 105 9.67 17.83 18.81
CA ASP A 105 8.24 17.66 19.04
C ASP A 105 7.55 16.80 17.97
N GLN A 106 8.21 16.50 16.85
CA GLN A 106 7.68 15.73 15.71
C GLN A 106 8.34 14.37 15.53
N ILE A 107 9.48 14.11 16.19
CA ILE A 107 10.25 12.86 16.03
C ILE A 107 9.42 11.60 16.31
N HIS A 108 8.43 11.71 17.18
CA HIS A 108 7.51 10.61 17.49
C HIS A 108 6.73 10.14 16.25
N ILE A 109 6.44 11.02 15.28
CA ILE A 109 5.82 10.66 14.00
C ILE A 109 6.78 9.80 13.16
N GLN A 110 8.08 10.10 13.17
CA GLN A 110 9.07 9.27 12.49
C GLN A 110 9.20 7.90 13.13
N HIS A 111 9.18 7.83 14.47
CA HIS A 111 9.12 6.56 15.19
C HIS A 111 7.87 5.76 14.82
N TYR A 112 6.69 6.39 14.74
CA TYR A 112 5.47 5.72 14.29
C TYR A 112 5.55 5.27 12.84
N LEU A 113 6.15 6.07 11.95
CA LEU A 113 6.36 5.67 10.56
C LEU A 113 7.20 4.40 10.49
N SER A 114 8.36 4.36 11.14
CA SER A 114 9.24 3.18 11.16
C SER A 114 8.58 1.98 11.86
N ALA A 115 8.02 2.18 13.05
CA ALA A 115 7.43 1.09 13.84
C ALA A 115 6.12 0.56 13.27
N ASN A 116 5.16 1.44 12.96
CA ASN A 116 3.84 1.02 12.54
C ASN A 116 3.77 0.79 11.03
N CYS A 117 4.03 1.79 10.19
CA CYS A 117 3.90 1.63 8.74
C CYS A 117 4.86 0.55 8.22
N PHE A 118 6.16 0.67 8.53
CA PHE A 118 7.13 -0.32 8.06
C PHE A 118 7.09 -1.60 8.92
N GLY A 119 7.18 -1.47 10.23
CA GLY A 119 7.27 -2.60 11.14
C GLY A 119 6.00 -3.45 11.29
N ASP A 120 4.81 -2.85 11.34
CA ASP A 120 3.55 -3.61 11.54
C ASP A 120 2.88 -4.01 10.21
N TYR A 121 3.09 -3.26 9.12
CA TYR A 121 2.45 -3.52 7.82
C TYR A 121 3.41 -4.02 6.72
N GLN A 122 4.53 -3.32 6.46
CA GLN A 122 5.38 -3.65 5.31
C GLN A 122 6.21 -4.93 5.49
N THR A 123 6.60 -5.27 6.72
CA THR A 123 7.36 -6.50 7.04
C THR A 123 6.51 -7.79 6.98
N ARG A 124 5.18 -7.67 6.84
CA ARG A 124 4.27 -8.80 6.90
C ARG A 124 4.49 -9.77 5.73
N ARG A 125 4.30 -11.06 5.98
CA ARG A 125 4.26 -12.11 4.95
C ARG A 125 2.93 -12.10 4.18
N GLY A 126 2.78 -12.99 3.21
CA GLY A 126 1.54 -13.21 2.45
C GLY A 126 1.45 -12.39 1.17
N LEU A 127 2.31 -11.39 0.97
CA LEU A 127 2.56 -10.72 -0.30
C LEU A 127 4.06 -10.49 -0.43
N ASP A 128 4.59 -10.58 -1.64
CA ASP A 128 5.99 -10.20 -1.91
C ASP A 128 6.16 -8.68 -1.95
N ALA A 129 7.42 -8.23 -1.88
CA ALA A 129 7.76 -6.80 -1.83
C ALA A 129 7.32 -6.06 -3.10
N ALA A 130 7.44 -6.69 -4.27
CA ALA A 130 7.02 -6.10 -5.54
C ALA A 130 5.51 -5.83 -5.57
N THR A 131 4.70 -6.77 -5.06
CA THR A 131 3.25 -6.61 -4.98
C THR A 131 2.87 -5.56 -3.94
N ARG A 132 3.50 -5.55 -2.76
CA ARG A 132 3.24 -4.53 -1.72
C ARG A 132 3.52 -3.11 -2.20
N GLU A 133 4.61 -2.91 -2.95
CA GLU A 133 4.93 -1.58 -3.51
C GLU A 133 3.95 -1.16 -4.62
N LEU A 134 3.46 -2.09 -5.45
CA LEU A 134 2.39 -1.77 -6.42
C LEU A 134 1.07 -1.41 -5.73
N LEU A 135 0.70 -2.15 -4.68
CA LEU A 135 -0.50 -1.88 -3.90
C LEU A 135 -0.42 -0.51 -3.23
N THR A 136 0.73 -0.18 -2.66
CA THR A 136 0.99 1.13 -2.06
C THR A 136 0.86 2.25 -3.10
N PHE A 137 1.50 2.09 -4.26
CA PHE A 137 1.38 3.05 -5.37
C PHE A 137 -0.08 3.22 -5.82
N ALA A 138 -0.81 2.12 -6.00
CA ALA A 138 -2.23 2.14 -6.34
C ALA A 138 -3.06 2.89 -5.29
N THR A 139 -2.86 2.63 -4.00
CA THR A 139 -3.57 3.31 -2.91
C THR A 139 -3.29 4.81 -2.88
N LEU A 140 -2.02 5.23 -2.98
CA LEU A 140 -1.62 6.63 -2.95
C LEU A 140 -2.17 7.43 -4.14
N VAL A 141 -2.07 6.87 -5.35
CA VAL A 141 -2.64 7.46 -6.56
C VAL A 141 -4.16 7.60 -6.45
N SER A 142 -4.84 6.62 -5.86
CA SER A 142 -6.29 6.67 -5.65
C SER A 142 -6.72 7.65 -4.57
N LEU A 143 -5.93 7.88 -3.51
CA LEU A 143 -6.21 8.94 -2.53
C LEU A 143 -6.12 10.33 -3.17
N GLY A 144 -5.07 10.56 -3.97
CA GLY A 144 -4.73 11.88 -4.52
C GLY A 144 -4.18 12.85 -3.46
N GLY A 145 -3.49 13.92 -3.89
CA GLY A 145 -2.86 14.88 -2.97
C GLY A 145 -1.66 14.30 -2.21
N CYS A 146 -1.11 13.18 -2.68
CA CYS A 146 0.01 12.46 -2.10
C CYS A 146 1.22 12.42 -3.05
N GLU A 147 1.35 13.40 -3.94
CA GLU A 147 2.38 13.42 -4.98
C GLU A 147 3.82 13.19 -4.46
N PRO A 148 4.25 13.76 -3.31
CA PRO A 148 5.55 13.44 -2.73
C PRO A 148 5.73 11.96 -2.40
N GLN A 149 4.71 11.32 -1.83
CA GLN A 149 4.72 9.89 -1.50
C GLN A 149 4.64 9.03 -2.76
N VAL A 150 3.83 9.44 -3.75
CA VAL A 150 3.75 8.77 -5.07
C VAL A 150 5.14 8.74 -5.71
N LYS A 151 5.88 9.86 -5.72
CA LYS A 151 7.26 9.90 -6.23
C LYS A 151 8.20 8.97 -5.48
N GLY A 152 8.14 8.96 -4.15
CA GLY A 152 8.91 8.04 -3.32
C GLY A 152 8.64 6.56 -3.66
N HIS A 153 7.37 6.19 -3.83
CA HIS A 153 6.98 4.83 -4.17
C HIS A 153 7.16 4.47 -5.65
N ILE A 154 7.28 5.43 -6.57
CA ILE A 154 7.76 5.15 -7.94
C ILE A 154 9.23 4.68 -7.87
N LEU A 155 10.08 5.35 -7.09
CA LEU A 155 11.47 4.92 -6.89
C LEU A 155 11.54 3.57 -6.16
N GLY A 156 10.71 3.38 -5.13
CA GLY A 156 10.58 2.10 -4.41
C GLY A 156 10.22 0.96 -5.36
N ASN A 157 9.21 1.15 -6.21
CA ASN A 157 8.80 0.21 -7.24
C ASN A 157 9.95 -0.14 -8.20
N ALA A 158 10.67 0.86 -8.72
CA ALA A 158 11.81 0.60 -9.61
C ALA A 158 12.90 -0.26 -8.93
N ARG A 159 13.16 -0.05 -7.64
CA ARG A 159 14.14 -0.85 -6.85
C ARG A 159 13.72 -2.29 -6.66
N VAL A 160 12.42 -2.58 -6.56
CA VAL A 160 11.88 -3.94 -6.42
C VAL A 160 11.52 -4.58 -7.77
N GLY A 161 11.91 -3.98 -8.89
CA GLY A 161 11.76 -4.53 -10.24
C GLY A 161 10.50 -4.10 -10.99
N ASN A 162 9.65 -3.25 -10.40
CA ASN A 162 8.47 -2.69 -11.05
C ASN A 162 8.86 -1.43 -11.84
N GLY A 163 9.19 -1.61 -13.12
CA GLY A 163 9.55 -0.52 -14.01
C GLY A 163 8.37 0.40 -14.40
N LYS A 164 8.70 1.50 -15.07
CA LYS A 164 7.72 2.48 -15.58
C LYS A 164 6.57 1.86 -16.38
N PRO A 165 6.77 0.87 -17.27
CA PRO A 165 5.65 0.25 -18.00
C PRO A 165 4.62 -0.41 -17.07
N THR A 166 5.08 -1.10 -16.02
CA THR A 166 4.20 -1.72 -15.01
C THR A 166 3.41 -0.67 -14.26
N LEU A 167 4.06 0.42 -13.83
CA LEU A 167 3.38 1.50 -13.11
C LEU A 167 2.37 2.24 -14.00
N LEU A 168 2.70 2.46 -15.27
CA LEU A 168 1.76 3.03 -16.24
C LEU A 168 0.56 2.10 -16.46
N ALA A 169 0.77 0.77 -16.50
CA ALA A 169 -0.33 -0.19 -16.58
C ALA A 169 -1.24 -0.13 -15.33
N VAL A 170 -0.68 0.09 -14.14
CA VAL A 170 -1.49 0.35 -12.93
C VAL A 170 -2.31 1.63 -13.10
N VAL A 171 -1.71 2.73 -13.54
CA VAL A 171 -2.47 3.99 -13.77
C VAL A 171 -3.58 3.77 -14.80
N THR A 172 -3.30 3.09 -15.90
CA THR A 172 -4.29 2.76 -16.95
C THR A 172 -5.45 1.93 -16.39
N GLN A 173 -5.15 0.90 -15.57
CA GLN A 173 -6.16 0.07 -14.92
C GLN A 173 -7.03 0.88 -13.95
N LEU A 174 -6.45 1.86 -13.26
CA LEU A 174 -7.14 2.67 -12.26
C LEU A 174 -7.87 3.87 -12.83
N LEU A 175 -7.55 4.31 -14.05
CA LEU A 175 -8.18 5.46 -14.72
C LEU A 175 -9.72 5.49 -14.63
N PRO A 176 -10.47 4.39 -14.89
CA PRO A 176 -11.92 4.40 -14.76
C PRO A 176 -12.43 4.56 -13.31
N TYR A 177 -11.59 4.29 -12.30
CA TYR A 177 -11.95 4.41 -10.88
C TYR A 177 -11.57 5.76 -10.28
N ILE A 178 -10.44 6.34 -10.71
CA ILE A 178 -9.86 7.54 -10.09
C ILE A 178 -10.01 8.80 -10.94
N GLY A 179 -10.46 8.65 -12.20
CA GLY A 179 -10.66 9.75 -13.14
C GLY A 179 -9.36 10.38 -13.65
N TYR A 180 -9.52 11.33 -14.57
CA TYR A 180 -8.39 11.98 -15.25
C TYR A 180 -7.46 12.78 -14.32
N PRO A 181 -7.93 13.61 -13.36
CA PRO A 181 -7.02 14.43 -12.56
C PRO A 181 -5.97 13.62 -11.79
N ARG A 182 -6.39 12.57 -11.07
CA ARG A 182 -5.47 11.69 -10.33
C ARG A 182 -4.56 10.88 -11.26
N SER A 183 -5.11 10.41 -12.38
CA SER A 183 -4.32 9.68 -13.39
C SER A 183 -3.23 10.55 -14.03
N LEU A 184 -3.56 11.79 -14.39
CA LEU A 184 -2.62 12.74 -14.98
C LEU A 184 -1.55 13.17 -13.98
N ASN A 185 -1.91 13.39 -12.70
CA ASN A 185 -0.92 13.66 -11.65
C ASN A 185 0.05 12.48 -11.46
N ALA A 186 -0.45 11.24 -11.50
CA ALA A 186 0.39 10.05 -11.42
C ALA A 186 1.34 9.93 -12.62
N ILE A 187 0.86 10.20 -13.84
CA ILE A 187 1.68 10.21 -15.05
C ILE A 187 2.75 11.30 -14.98
N ALA A 188 2.41 12.50 -14.50
CA ALA A 188 3.37 13.58 -14.29
C ALA A 188 4.49 13.16 -13.33
N CYS A 189 4.13 12.52 -12.20
CA CYS A 189 5.11 11.97 -11.26
C CYS A 189 5.98 10.88 -11.90
N LEU A 190 5.38 9.98 -12.69
CA LEU A 190 6.13 8.93 -13.42
C LEU A 190 7.15 9.51 -14.39
N ASN A 191 6.77 10.53 -15.15
CA ASN A 191 7.65 11.18 -16.12
C ASN A 191 8.78 11.97 -15.46
N GLU A 192 8.53 12.55 -14.28
CA GLU A 192 9.55 13.26 -13.51
C GLU A 192 10.57 12.29 -12.90
N VAL A 193 10.10 11.20 -12.30
CA VAL A 193 10.95 10.28 -11.53
C VAL A 193 11.64 9.25 -12.43
N LEU A 194 10.95 8.76 -13.46
CA LEU A 194 11.43 7.79 -14.45
C LEU A 194 11.23 8.38 -15.85
N PRO A 195 12.10 9.29 -16.31
CA PRO A 195 12.00 9.86 -17.65
C PRO A 195 12.16 8.78 -18.72
N GLU A 196 11.56 8.99 -19.90
CA GLU A 196 11.80 8.11 -21.05
C GLU A 196 13.28 8.13 -21.43
N ALA A 197 13.80 6.99 -21.91
CA ALA A 197 15.11 6.96 -22.55
C ALA A 197 15.05 7.87 -23.79
N LYS A 198 16.05 8.75 -23.94
CA LYS A 198 16.22 9.56 -25.14
C LYS A 198 16.76 8.74 -26.30
#